data_AF-N9NYZ6-F1
#
_entry.id   AF-N9NYZ6-F1
#
_cell.length_a   1.000
_cell.length_b   1.000
_cell.length_c   1.000
_cell.angle_alpha   90.00
_cell.angle_beta   90.00
_cell.angle_gamma   90.00
#
_symmetry.space_group_name_H-M   'P 1'
#
loop_
_entity.id
_entity.type
_entity.pdbx_description
1 polymer ?
#
loop_
_entity_poly.entity_id
_entity_poly.type
_entity_poly.pdbx_seq_one_letter_code
_entity_poly.pdbx_strand_id
1 'polypeptide(L)'
;MRYADPNTDGSKIQFKAQYNNFIGGEWVAPVKGEYFDNISPVDGKVFTKVPRSSVEDIELALDAAHKAKEQWNRSSPTTRSNILLKIADRLKQNLEMLAVAETWDNGKPIRETLAADIPLAIDHFRYFAGCIRAQEGGISEIDEDTIAYHFHEPLGVVGQIIPWNFPILMAAWKLAPALAAGNCIVLKPAEQTPGSILVLAELIQDILPPGVLNIVNGYGVEVGRPLATNPRIAKIAFTGSTAVGQLIMQYATENIIPVTLELGGKSPNLFFADIMDQEDDYLDKALEGFAMFALNQGEICTCPSRALVQESIADEFLARAVERVQRIKTGHPLDTDTMIGAQASQEQQDKILGCIATGREEGAQILTGGEARQEVGQGFYIRPLS
;
A
#
# COMPACT_ATOMS: atom_id res chain seq x y z
N MET A 1 -24.25 5.75 -5.70
CA MET A 1 -24.25 4.73 -6.79
C MET A 1 -23.42 3.57 -6.27
N ARG A 2 -23.86 2.32 -6.42
CA ARG A 2 -23.11 1.16 -5.91
C ARG A 2 -22.58 0.30 -7.05
N TYR A 3 -21.28 -0.03 -7.01
CA TYR A 3 -20.67 -1.02 -7.90
C TYR A 3 -21.14 -2.43 -7.51
N ALA A 4 -21.37 -3.30 -8.49
CA ALA A 4 -21.72 -4.68 -8.24
C ALA A 4 -20.55 -5.44 -7.58
N ASP A 5 -20.88 -6.31 -6.64
CA ASP A 5 -19.91 -7.11 -5.91
C ASP A 5 -19.08 -7.97 -6.89
N PRO A 6 -17.78 -8.19 -6.64
CA PRO A 6 -16.96 -9.07 -7.45
C PRO A 6 -17.59 -10.44 -7.66
N ASN A 7 -17.30 -11.04 -8.81
CA ASN A 7 -17.80 -12.35 -9.17
C ASN A 7 -19.33 -12.46 -9.33
N THR A 8 -20.01 -11.33 -9.51
CA THR A 8 -21.45 -11.26 -9.82
C THR A 8 -21.70 -10.59 -11.18
N ASP A 9 -22.93 -10.69 -11.69
CA ASP A 9 -23.34 -10.08 -12.95
C ASP A 9 -23.19 -8.55 -12.90
N GLY A 10 -22.53 -7.99 -13.92
CA GLY A 10 -22.27 -6.55 -14.01
C GLY A 10 -21.09 -6.04 -13.18
N SER A 11 -20.37 -6.92 -12.48
CA SER A 11 -19.15 -6.53 -11.77
C SER A 11 -18.04 -6.08 -12.72
N LYS A 12 -17.23 -5.13 -12.27
CA LYS A 12 -16.05 -4.64 -12.99
C LYS A 12 -14.89 -5.63 -12.94
N ILE A 13 -14.91 -6.58 -12.00
CA ILE A 13 -13.84 -7.56 -11.79
C ILE A 13 -14.43 -8.95 -11.52
N GLN A 14 -13.73 -9.96 -12.05
CA GLN A 14 -13.99 -11.36 -11.80
C GLN A 14 -12.71 -11.95 -11.25
N PHE A 15 -12.62 -12.13 -9.93
CA PHE A 15 -11.44 -12.77 -9.36
C PHE A 15 -11.39 -14.24 -9.77
N LYS A 16 -10.19 -14.75 -10.04
CA LYS A 16 -9.98 -16.19 -10.18
C LYS A 16 -10.26 -16.87 -8.85
N ALA A 17 -10.75 -18.10 -8.88
CA ALA A 17 -10.94 -18.90 -7.66
C ALA A 17 -9.60 -19.18 -6.93
N GLN A 18 -8.49 -19.18 -7.68
CA GLN A 18 -7.14 -19.37 -7.19
C GLN A 18 -6.15 -18.63 -8.08
N TYR A 19 -5.19 -17.95 -7.47
CA TYR A 19 -4.03 -17.36 -8.13
C TYR A 19 -2.76 -18.15 -7.80
N ASN A 20 -1.76 -17.99 -8.66
CA ASN A 20 -0.41 -18.51 -8.48
C ASN A 20 0.57 -17.36 -8.17
N ASN A 21 1.84 -17.67 -7.89
CA ASN A 21 2.87 -16.63 -7.85
C ASN A 21 3.15 -16.15 -9.27
N PHE A 22 3.60 -14.90 -9.40
CA PHE A 22 4.06 -14.39 -10.69
C PHE A 22 5.59 -14.43 -10.71
N ILE A 23 6.18 -15.40 -11.38
CA ILE A 23 7.64 -15.62 -11.36
C ILE A 23 8.12 -15.78 -12.80
N GLY A 24 9.13 -14.99 -13.20
CA GLY A 24 9.72 -15.13 -14.52
C GLY A 24 8.77 -14.81 -15.67
N GLY A 25 7.76 -13.97 -15.45
CA GLY A 25 6.72 -13.67 -16.45
C GLY A 25 5.59 -14.69 -16.52
N GLU A 26 5.58 -15.71 -15.65
CA GLU A 26 4.62 -16.83 -15.68
C GLU A 26 3.91 -17.00 -14.34
N TRP A 27 2.76 -17.68 -14.36
CA TRP A 27 1.94 -17.98 -13.18
C TRP A 27 2.30 -19.34 -12.57
N VAL A 28 3.19 -19.35 -11.58
CA VAL A 28 3.83 -20.55 -11.01
C VAL A 28 3.18 -20.92 -9.67
N ALA A 29 2.68 -22.15 -9.56
CA ALA A 29 2.16 -22.69 -8.30
C ALA A 29 3.27 -22.76 -7.22
N PRO A 30 2.95 -22.58 -5.93
CA PRO A 30 3.94 -22.68 -4.86
C PRO A 30 4.54 -24.10 -4.85
N VAL A 31 5.84 -24.20 -4.61
CA VAL A 31 6.60 -25.48 -4.68
C VAL A 31 5.98 -26.57 -3.80
N LYS A 32 5.46 -26.21 -2.63
CA LYS A 32 4.83 -27.15 -1.69
C LYS A 32 3.34 -27.41 -1.98
N GLY A 33 2.76 -26.73 -2.97
CA GLY A 33 1.35 -26.84 -3.33
C GLY A 33 0.38 -26.27 -2.29
N GLU A 34 0.88 -25.50 -1.31
CA GLU A 34 0.07 -24.91 -0.23
C GLU A 34 -0.52 -23.57 -0.64
N TYR A 35 -1.79 -23.35 -0.28
CA TYR A 35 -2.50 -22.10 -0.51
C TYR A 35 -3.24 -21.69 0.76
N PHE A 36 -3.45 -20.40 0.95
CA PHE A 36 -4.33 -19.88 2.00
C PHE A 36 -5.51 -19.11 1.39
N ASP A 37 -6.58 -19.04 2.15
CA ASP A 37 -7.81 -18.34 1.77
C ASP A 37 -7.59 -16.83 1.88
N ASN A 38 -7.93 -16.10 0.81
CA ASN A 38 -8.01 -14.65 0.85
C ASN A 38 -9.45 -14.23 1.16
N ILE A 39 -9.63 -13.63 2.33
CA ILE A 39 -10.94 -13.27 2.89
C ILE A 39 -11.17 -11.79 2.63
N SER A 40 -12.30 -11.46 2.01
CA SER A 40 -12.67 -10.05 1.87
C SER A 40 -13.13 -9.52 3.23
N PRO A 41 -12.54 -8.42 3.73
CA PRO A 41 -13.02 -7.76 4.94
C PRO A 41 -14.41 -7.15 4.78
N VAL A 42 -14.90 -7.00 3.55
CA VAL A 42 -16.20 -6.42 3.24
C VAL A 42 -17.33 -7.30 3.76
N ASP A 43 -17.31 -8.60 3.51
CA ASP A 43 -18.39 -9.51 3.90
C ASP A 43 -17.93 -10.72 4.74
N GLY A 44 -16.62 -10.82 5.00
CA GLY A 44 -15.99 -11.89 5.77
C GLY A 44 -15.86 -13.21 5.03
N LYS A 45 -16.07 -13.25 3.70
CA LYS A 45 -16.02 -14.48 2.91
C LYS A 45 -14.71 -14.61 2.13
N VAL A 46 -14.34 -15.86 1.91
CA VAL A 46 -13.27 -16.22 0.97
C VAL A 46 -13.73 -15.90 -0.45
N PHE A 47 -12.95 -15.11 -1.17
CA PHE A 47 -13.24 -14.78 -2.57
C PHE A 47 -12.20 -15.37 -3.54
N THR A 48 -11.01 -15.71 -3.05
CA THR A 48 -9.96 -16.40 -3.82
C THR A 48 -8.99 -17.13 -2.90
N LYS A 49 -8.11 -17.96 -3.49
CA LYS A 49 -6.96 -18.57 -2.82
C LYS A 49 -5.67 -18.05 -3.38
N VAL A 50 -4.67 -17.88 -2.53
CA VAL A 50 -3.34 -17.38 -2.91
C VAL A 50 -2.23 -18.30 -2.39
N PRO A 51 -1.05 -18.32 -3.04
CA PRO A 51 0.04 -19.20 -2.64
C PRO A 51 0.48 -18.93 -1.20
N ARG A 52 0.68 -20.01 -0.43
CA ARG A 52 1.45 -19.98 0.81
C ARG A 52 2.87 -20.43 0.48
N SER A 53 3.68 -19.50 -0.01
CA SER A 53 5.03 -19.85 -0.45
C SER A 53 6.00 -20.14 0.67
N SER A 54 7.06 -20.84 0.27
CA SER A 54 8.21 -21.14 1.11
C SER A 54 9.50 -20.54 0.54
N VAL A 55 10.62 -20.81 1.21
CA VAL A 55 11.94 -20.33 0.77
C VAL A 55 12.30 -20.78 -0.65
N GLU A 56 11.84 -21.96 -1.06
CA GLU A 56 12.07 -22.51 -2.39
C GLU A 56 11.43 -21.64 -3.49
N ASP A 57 10.27 -21.04 -3.23
CA ASP A 57 9.62 -20.11 -4.18
C ASP A 57 10.38 -18.77 -4.27
N ILE A 58 10.98 -18.31 -3.16
CA ILE A 58 11.86 -17.14 -3.16
C ILE A 58 13.08 -17.40 -4.03
N GLU A 59 13.71 -18.57 -3.94
CA GLU A 59 14.84 -18.92 -4.80
C GLU A 59 14.46 -18.98 -6.27
N LEU A 60 13.27 -19.50 -6.62
CA LEU A 60 12.76 -19.47 -8.00
C LEU A 60 12.58 -18.03 -8.51
N ALA A 61 12.03 -17.14 -7.68
CA ALA A 61 11.89 -15.73 -8.01
C ALA A 61 13.25 -15.02 -8.18
N LEU A 62 14.22 -15.37 -7.34
CA LEU A 62 15.59 -14.84 -7.44
C LEU A 62 16.30 -15.35 -8.70
N ASP A 63 16.14 -16.62 -9.05
CA ASP A 63 16.69 -17.19 -10.29
C ASP A 63 16.14 -16.46 -11.51
N ALA A 64 14.83 -16.23 -11.56
CA ALA A 64 14.19 -15.46 -12.62
C ALA A 64 14.70 -14.01 -12.67
N ALA A 65 14.80 -13.34 -11.52
CA ALA A 65 15.29 -11.96 -11.44
C ALA A 65 16.75 -11.83 -11.88
N HIS A 66 17.64 -12.71 -11.42
CA HIS A 66 19.05 -12.69 -11.77
C HIS A 66 19.28 -13.04 -13.25
N LYS A 67 18.46 -13.92 -13.82
CA LYS A 67 18.47 -14.21 -15.27
C LYS A 67 18.12 -12.98 -16.11
N ALA A 68 17.20 -12.13 -15.64
CA ALA A 68 16.78 -10.91 -16.35
C ALA A 68 17.71 -9.71 -16.10
N LYS A 69 18.42 -9.71 -14.95
CA LYS A 69 19.19 -8.57 -14.43
C LYS A 69 20.13 -7.95 -15.45
N GLU A 70 20.98 -8.74 -16.11
CA GLU A 70 22.01 -8.18 -17.00
C GLU A 70 21.40 -7.40 -18.17
N GLN A 71 20.36 -7.95 -18.81
CA GLN A 71 19.68 -7.30 -19.92
C GLN A 71 18.88 -6.07 -19.45
N TRP A 72 18.18 -6.18 -18.33
CA TRP A 72 17.36 -5.08 -17.81
C TRP A 72 18.20 -3.91 -17.31
N ASN A 73 19.27 -4.18 -16.55
CA ASN A 73 20.18 -3.15 -16.04
C ASN A 73 20.82 -2.32 -17.17
N ARG A 74 21.11 -2.94 -18.32
CA ARG A 74 21.70 -2.29 -19.51
C ARG A 74 20.69 -1.59 -20.41
N SER A 75 19.39 -1.69 -20.12
CA SER A 75 18.37 -0.97 -20.89
C SER A 75 18.64 0.54 -20.84
N SER A 76 18.19 1.28 -21.87
CA SER A 76 18.36 2.72 -21.87
C SER A 76 17.37 3.40 -20.90
N PRO A 77 17.69 4.58 -20.33
CA PRO A 77 16.73 5.41 -19.60
C PRO A 77 15.42 5.64 -20.38
N THR A 78 15.50 5.81 -21.70
CA THR A 78 14.34 5.94 -22.59
C THR A 78 13.47 4.69 -22.59
N THR A 79 14.07 3.50 -22.67
CA THR A 79 13.35 2.22 -22.63
C THR A 79 12.57 2.08 -21.32
N ARG A 80 13.22 2.34 -20.19
CA ARG A 80 12.59 2.22 -18.85
C ARG A 80 11.49 3.25 -18.66
N SER A 81 11.73 4.50 -19.03
CA SER A 81 10.73 5.57 -19.02
C SER A 81 9.47 5.20 -19.83
N ASN A 82 9.64 4.71 -21.06
CA ASN A 82 8.51 4.32 -21.90
C ASN A 82 7.72 3.14 -21.31
N ILE A 83 8.38 2.19 -20.63
CA ILE A 83 7.71 1.10 -19.92
C ILE A 83 6.85 1.64 -18.77
N LEU A 84 7.39 2.57 -17.97
CA LEU A 84 6.64 3.19 -16.86
C LEU A 84 5.42 3.97 -17.37
N LEU A 85 5.55 4.69 -18.49
CA LEU A 85 4.41 5.37 -19.12
C LEU A 85 3.35 4.37 -19.61
N LYS A 86 3.76 3.25 -20.23
CA LYS A 86 2.84 2.20 -20.66
C LYS A 86 2.09 1.56 -19.48
N ILE A 87 2.77 1.33 -18.36
CA ILE A 87 2.13 0.87 -17.12
C ILE A 87 1.10 1.91 -16.68
N ALA A 88 1.47 3.18 -16.54
CA ALA A 88 0.54 4.23 -16.15
C ALA A 88 -0.71 4.33 -17.04
N ASP A 89 -0.55 4.19 -18.36
CA ASP A 89 -1.66 4.22 -19.30
C ASP A 89 -2.55 2.98 -19.19
N ARG A 90 -1.96 1.80 -19.00
CA ARG A 90 -2.70 0.55 -18.77
C ARG A 90 -3.53 0.62 -17.48
N LEU A 91 -2.96 1.16 -16.40
CA LEU A 91 -3.67 1.39 -15.13
C LEU A 91 -4.82 2.37 -15.34
N LYS A 92 -4.59 3.49 -16.04
CA LYS A 92 -5.62 4.49 -16.34
C LYS A 92 -6.80 3.92 -17.13
N GLN A 93 -6.52 3.06 -18.12
CA GLN A 93 -7.55 2.40 -18.92
C GLN A 93 -8.45 1.45 -18.10
N ASN A 94 -7.95 0.96 -16.96
CA ASN A 94 -8.61 -0.06 -16.13
C ASN A 94 -8.88 0.45 -14.70
N LEU A 95 -8.93 1.77 -14.52
CA LEU A 95 -8.98 2.41 -13.21
C LEU A 95 -10.15 1.89 -12.36
N GLU A 96 -11.36 1.83 -12.90
CA GLU A 96 -12.53 1.36 -12.14
C GLU A 96 -12.41 -0.11 -11.73
N MET A 97 -11.86 -0.97 -12.59
CA MET A 97 -11.64 -2.38 -12.29
C MET A 97 -10.65 -2.53 -11.13
N LEU A 98 -9.52 -1.82 -11.19
CA LEU A 98 -8.52 -1.82 -10.14
C LEU A 98 -9.08 -1.25 -8.83
N ALA A 99 -9.88 -0.19 -8.90
CA ALA A 99 -10.50 0.42 -7.73
C ALA A 99 -11.48 -0.53 -7.02
N VAL A 100 -12.31 -1.25 -7.78
CA VAL A 100 -13.21 -2.29 -7.22
C VAL A 100 -12.42 -3.45 -6.64
N ALA A 101 -11.34 -3.88 -7.31
CA ALA A 101 -10.48 -4.95 -6.81
C ALA A 101 -9.79 -4.57 -5.50
N GLU A 102 -9.21 -3.38 -5.43
CA GLU A 102 -8.56 -2.83 -4.23
C GLU A 102 -9.56 -2.70 -3.07
N THR A 103 -10.73 -2.11 -3.31
CA THR A 103 -11.78 -1.95 -2.30
C THR A 103 -12.26 -3.29 -1.74
N TRP A 104 -12.41 -4.31 -2.59
CA TRP A 104 -12.89 -5.62 -2.12
C TRP A 104 -11.83 -6.39 -1.33
N ASP A 105 -10.57 -6.30 -1.73
CA ASP A 105 -9.44 -6.97 -1.09
C ASP A 105 -9.06 -6.28 0.24
N ASN A 106 -9.12 -4.94 0.29
CA ASN A 106 -8.71 -4.16 1.47
C ASN A 106 -9.86 -3.71 2.40
N GLY A 107 -11.06 -3.45 1.88
CA GLY A 107 -12.21 -2.98 2.66
C GLY A 107 -12.48 -1.47 2.62
N LYS A 108 -11.55 -0.66 2.09
CA LYS A 108 -11.73 0.79 1.99
C LYS A 108 -12.82 1.23 1.00
N PRO A 109 -13.45 2.40 1.20
CA PRO A 109 -14.50 2.89 0.32
C PRO A 109 -14.02 3.12 -1.11
N ILE A 110 -14.85 2.74 -2.08
CA ILE A 110 -14.59 2.87 -3.52
C ILE A 110 -14.32 4.32 -3.94
N ARG A 111 -14.89 5.29 -3.23
CA ARG A 111 -14.60 6.72 -3.47
C ARG A 111 -13.12 7.04 -3.29
N GLU A 112 -12.43 6.38 -2.35
CA GLU A 112 -11.01 6.61 -2.08
C GLU A 112 -10.16 5.95 -3.17
N THR A 113 -10.45 4.70 -3.54
CA THR A 113 -9.69 4.01 -4.59
C THR A 113 -9.87 4.64 -5.97
N LEU A 114 -11.06 5.16 -6.27
CA LEU A 114 -11.35 5.90 -7.51
C LEU A 114 -10.68 7.27 -7.57
N ALA A 115 -10.62 8.00 -6.45
CA ALA A 115 -10.19 9.40 -6.43
C ALA A 115 -8.73 9.59 -5.98
N ALA A 116 -8.17 8.65 -5.23
CA ALA A 116 -6.84 8.72 -4.64
C ALA A 116 -5.95 7.54 -5.06
N ASP A 117 -6.18 6.33 -4.55
CA ASP A 117 -5.21 5.21 -4.66
C ASP A 117 -4.75 4.94 -6.09
N ILE A 118 -5.70 4.68 -7.00
CA ILE A 118 -5.37 4.33 -8.39
C ILE A 118 -4.87 5.56 -9.17
N PRO A 119 -5.52 6.75 -9.10
CA PRO A 119 -4.97 7.98 -9.70
C PRO A 119 -3.55 8.32 -9.25
N LEU A 120 -3.26 8.24 -7.95
CA LEU A 120 -1.94 8.52 -7.38
C LEU A 120 -0.92 7.46 -7.82
N ALA A 121 -1.31 6.18 -7.91
CA ALA A 121 -0.43 5.14 -8.45
C ALA A 121 -0.06 5.43 -9.92
N ILE A 122 -1.06 5.80 -10.75
CA ILE A 122 -0.85 6.20 -12.16
C ILE A 122 0.11 7.38 -12.25
N ASP A 123 -0.13 8.43 -11.46
CA ASP A 123 0.72 9.62 -11.44
C ASP A 123 2.15 9.28 -11.00
N HIS A 124 2.30 8.40 -10.00
CA HIS A 124 3.61 8.00 -9.50
C HIS A 124 4.47 7.29 -10.56
N PHE A 125 3.87 6.42 -11.38
CA PHE A 125 4.56 5.82 -12.53
C PHE A 125 4.97 6.88 -13.57
N ARG A 126 4.10 7.87 -13.85
CA ARG A 126 4.43 8.98 -14.77
C ARG A 126 5.55 9.86 -14.22
N TYR A 127 5.51 10.17 -12.93
CA TYR A 127 6.54 10.96 -12.24
C TYR A 127 7.91 10.30 -12.40
N PHE A 128 8.04 9.01 -12.05
CA PHE A 128 9.32 8.30 -12.18
C PHE A 128 9.75 8.06 -13.63
N ALA A 129 8.81 7.98 -14.57
CA ALA A 129 9.12 8.00 -16.00
C ALA A 129 9.79 9.32 -16.44
N GLY A 130 9.39 10.45 -15.84
CA GLY A 130 10.04 11.74 -16.03
C GLY A 130 11.39 11.83 -15.32
N CYS A 131 11.46 11.42 -14.04
CA CYS A 131 12.67 11.46 -13.24
C CYS A 131 13.86 10.77 -13.92
N ILE A 132 13.67 9.56 -14.46
CA ILE A 132 14.77 8.82 -15.10
C ILE A 132 15.26 9.48 -16.41
N ARG A 133 14.44 10.33 -17.04
CA ARG A 133 14.83 11.07 -18.25
C ARG A 133 15.56 12.37 -17.93
N ALA A 134 15.34 12.92 -16.75
CA ALA A 134 15.98 14.13 -16.25
C ALA A 134 17.16 13.84 -15.30
N GLN A 135 17.43 12.57 -14.98
CA GLN A 135 18.52 12.21 -14.09
C GLN A 135 19.87 12.47 -14.76
N GLU A 136 20.69 13.30 -14.12
CA GLU A 136 22.05 13.59 -14.52
C GLU A 136 23.05 13.06 -13.48
N GLY A 137 24.28 12.79 -13.92
CA GLY A 137 25.40 12.44 -13.06
C GLY A 137 26.17 13.67 -12.58
N GLY A 138 27.14 13.44 -11.70
CA GLY A 138 28.10 14.48 -11.30
C GLY A 138 29.35 14.45 -12.18
N ILE A 139 29.92 15.62 -12.44
CA ILE A 139 31.28 15.78 -12.98
C ILE A 139 32.05 16.76 -12.09
N SER A 140 33.32 16.47 -11.84
CA SER A 140 34.18 17.38 -11.07
C SER A 140 35.59 17.34 -11.61
N GLU A 141 36.17 18.53 -11.82
CA GLU A 141 37.60 18.71 -12.02
C GLU A 141 38.28 18.60 -10.65
N ILE A 142 39.17 17.63 -10.50
CA ILE A 142 39.96 17.47 -9.27
C ILE A 142 41.19 18.36 -9.35
N ASP A 143 41.87 18.34 -10.51
CA ASP A 143 43.01 19.18 -10.87
C ASP A 143 43.14 19.26 -12.41
N GLU A 144 44.20 19.91 -12.89
CA GLU A 144 44.46 20.19 -14.32
C GLU A 144 44.45 18.93 -15.21
N ASP A 145 44.83 17.77 -14.67
CA ASP A 145 44.98 16.52 -15.42
C ASP A 145 43.92 15.46 -15.07
N THR A 146 43.03 15.74 -14.10
CA THR A 146 42.12 14.73 -13.52
C THR A 146 40.67 15.19 -13.45
N ILE A 147 39.79 14.42 -14.10
CA ILE A 147 38.34 14.58 -14.05
C ILE A 147 37.68 13.36 -13.40
N ALA A 148 36.77 13.59 -12.46
CA ALA A 148 35.91 12.58 -11.88
C ALA A 148 34.51 12.57 -12.54
N TYR A 149 34.06 11.38 -12.94
CA TYR A 149 32.71 11.12 -13.45
C TYR A 149 31.93 10.24 -12.48
N HIS A 150 30.73 10.65 -12.11
CA HIS A 150 29.89 9.91 -11.19
C HIS A 150 28.65 9.37 -11.92
N PHE A 151 28.56 8.04 -12.02
CA PHE A 151 27.44 7.34 -12.65
C PHE A 151 26.55 6.69 -11.60
N HIS A 152 25.23 6.72 -11.84
CA HIS A 152 24.25 6.01 -11.03
C HIS A 152 23.94 4.66 -11.69
N GLU A 153 24.37 3.58 -11.06
CA GLU A 153 24.15 2.21 -11.55
C GLU A 153 23.00 1.51 -10.81
N PRO A 154 22.22 0.64 -11.47
CA PRO A 154 21.24 -0.19 -10.79
C PRO A 154 21.90 -1.11 -9.76
N LEU A 155 21.27 -1.28 -8.60
CA LEU A 155 21.74 -2.22 -7.56
C LEU A 155 21.64 -3.68 -8.03
N GLY A 156 20.65 -3.99 -8.88
CA GLY A 156 20.42 -5.32 -9.41
C GLY A 156 19.08 -5.89 -8.99
N VAL A 157 19.10 -6.96 -8.18
CA VAL A 157 17.86 -7.59 -7.67
C VAL A 157 17.54 -7.01 -6.30
N VAL A 158 16.35 -6.45 -6.15
CA VAL A 158 15.88 -5.82 -4.89
C VAL A 158 14.65 -6.53 -4.36
N GLY A 159 14.58 -6.71 -3.05
CA GLY A 159 13.42 -7.26 -2.36
C GLY A 159 12.52 -6.14 -1.85
N GLN A 160 11.22 -6.29 -2.05
CA GLN A 160 10.23 -5.28 -1.67
C GLN A 160 9.12 -5.94 -0.86
N ILE A 161 8.79 -5.38 0.29
CA ILE A 161 7.71 -5.88 1.16
C ILE A 161 6.76 -4.72 1.42
N ILE A 162 5.48 -4.88 1.04
CA ILE A 162 4.45 -3.83 1.13
C ILE A 162 3.38 -4.21 2.17
N PRO A 163 2.74 -3.20 2.81
CA PRO A 163 1.65 -3.41 3.75
C PRO A 163 0.32 -3.62 3.02
N TRP A 164 -0.73 -3.84 3.80
CA TRP A 164 -2.08 -4.11 3.33
C TRP A 164 -2.97 -2.86 3.17
N ASN A 165 -2.56 -1.70 3.68
CA ASN A 165 -3.45 -0.55 3.83
C ASN A 165 -3.62 0.29 2.57
N PHE A 166 -2.65 0.30 1.65
CA PHE A 166 -2.75 0.89 0.31
C PHE A 166 -2.05 -0.02 -0.72
N PRO A 167 -2.53 -1.26 -0.95
CA PRO A 167 -1.78 -2.28 -1.68
C PRO A 167 -1.18 -1.82 -3.02
N ILE A 168 -2.02 -1.41 -3.98
CA ILE A 168 -1.58 -1.01 -5.32
C ILE A 168 -0.75 0.26 -5.27
N LEU A 169 -1.12 1.25 -4.45
CA LEU A 169 -0.35 2.49 -4.34
C LEU A 169 1.03 2.25 -3.71
N MET A 170 1.13 1.38 -2.70
CA MET A 170 2.40 0.98 -2.09
C MET A 170 3.25 0.15 -3.04
N ALA A 171 2.63 -0.69 -3.87
CA ALA A 171 3.31 -1.35 -4.97
C ALA A 171 3.87 -0.31 -5.95
N ALA A 172 3.08 0.68 -6.38
CA ALA A 172 3.57 1.75 -7.26
C ALA A 172 4.75 2.52 -6.65
N TRP A 173 4.67 2.87 -5.36
CA TRP A 173 5.75 3.56 -4.62
C TRP A 173 7.07 2.81 -4.59
N LYS A 174 7.05 1.48 -4.71
CA LYS A 174 8.27 0.67 -4.72
C LYS A 174 8.68 0.24 -6.13
N LEU A 175 7.72 -0.15 -6.95
CA LEU A 175 7.95 -0.64 -8.31
C LEU A 175 8.45 0.48 -9.22
N ALA A 176 7.80 1.64 -9.25
CA ALA A 176 8.14 2.72 -10.16
C ALA A 176 9.60 3.21 -10.02
N PRO A 177 10.11 3.58 -8.82
CA PRO A 177 11.51 3.95 -8.66
C PRO A 177 12.49 2.81 -8.95
N ALA A 178 12.17 1.57 -8.54
CA ALA A 178 13.07 0.43 -8.75
C ALA A 178 13.21 0.08 -10.23
N LEU A 179 12.09 0.07 -10.96
CA LEU A 179 12.05 -0.11 -12.41
C LEU A 179 12.74 1.06 -13.13
N ALA A 180 12.50 2.31 -12.71
CA ALA A 180 13.18 3.50 -13.26
C ALA A 180 14.71 3.38 -13.13
N ALA A 181 15.19 2.97 -11.96
CA ALA A 181 16.60 2.76 -11.69
C ALA A 181 17.18 1.50 -12.35
N GLY A 182 16.36 0.68 -13.04
CA GLY A 182 16.83 -0.50 -13.78
C GLY A 182 17.04 -1.74 -12.93
N ASN A 183 16.35 -1.87 -11.79
CA ASN A 183 16.43 -3.04 -10.93
C ASN A 183 15.40 -4.11 -11.33
N CYS A 184 15.72 -5.38 -11.10
CA CYS A 184 14.75 -6.47 -11.06
C CYS A 184 14.22 -6.63 -9.62
N ILE A 185 12.98 -7.08 -9.48
CA ILE A 185 12.23 -6.96 -8.23
C ILE A 185 11.67 -8.32 -7.82
N VAL A 186 11.80 -8.64 -6.53
CA VAL A 186 10.99 -9.67 -5.85
C VAL A 186 10.11 -8.96 -4.83
N LEU A 187 8.80 -8.90 -5.11
CA LEU A 187 7.78 -8.24 -4.31
C LEU A 187 7.03 -9.27 -3.46
N LYS A 188 6.88 -8.99 -2.16
CA LYS A 188 6.01 -9.71 -1.24
C LYS A 188 4.88 -8.79 -0.77
N PRO A 189 3.64 -9.01 -1.24
CA PRO A 189 2.44 -8.34 -0.72
C PRO A 189 2.11 -8.76 0.71
N ALA A 190 1.36 -7.93 1.42
CA ALA A 190 0.75 -8.34 2.68
C ALA A 190 -0.26 -9.48 2.46
N GLU A 191 -0.30 -10.44 3.38
CA GLU A 191 -1.18 -11.62 3.28
C GLU A 191 -2.67 -11.28 3.38
N GLN A 192 -3.01 -10.09 3.90
CA GLN A 192 -4.39 -9.61 4.01
C GLN A 192 -4.93 -9.07 2.67
N THR A 193 -4.07 -8.59 1.78
CA THR A 193 -4.48 -7.95 0.50
C THR A 193 -3.61 -8.35 -0.71
N PRO A 194 -3.41 -9.66 -0.98
CA PRO A 194 -2.64 -10.09 -2.14
C PRO A 194 -3.45 -10.05 -3.44
N GLY A 195 -4.78 -10.11 -3.38
CA GLY A 195 -5.64 -10.30 -4.55
C GLY A 195 -5.56 -9.15 -5.56
N SER A 196 -5.64 -7.92 -5.08
CA SER A 196 -5.52 -6.69 -5.86
C SER A 196 -4.16 -6.56 -6.56
N ILE A 197 -3.07 -6.95 -5.90
CA ILE A 197 -1.72 -6.98 -6.48
C ILE A 197 -1.60 -8.01 -7.60
N LEU A 198 -2.26 -9.17 -7.46
CA LEU A 198 -2.24 -10.21 -8.48
C LEU A 198 -3.05 -9.78 -9.71
N VAL A 199 -4.18 -9.08 -9.51
CA VAL A 199 -4.93 -8.42 -10.60
C VAL A 199 -4.07 -7.36 -11.30
N LEU A 200 -3.34 -6.53 -10.54
CA LEU A 200 -2.39 -5.56 -11.11
C LEU A 200 -1.32 -6.27 -11.95
N ALA A 201 -0.77 -7.38 -11.46
CA ALA A 201 0.26 -8.14 -12.17
C ALA A 201 -0.25 -8.72 -13.50
N GLU A 202 -1.43 -9.33 -13.51
CA GLU A 202 -2.08 -9.81 -14.75
C GLU A 202 -2.26 -8.68 -15.77
N LEU A 203 -2.61 -7.50 -15.26
CA LEU A 203 -2.86 -6.34 -16.08
C LEU A 203 -1.60 -5.78 -16.74
N ILE A 204 -0.41 -5.95 -16.14
CA ILE A 204 0.85 -5.36 -16.64
C ILE A 204 1.88 -6.40 -17.12
N GLN A 205 1.60 -7.69 -17.01
CA GLN A 205 2.57 -8.78 -17.28
C GLN A 205 3.18 -8.73 -18.69
N ASP A 206 2.42 -8.28 -19.70
CA ASP A 206 2.87 -8.18 -21.09
C ASP A 206 3.77 -6.97 -21.37
N ILE A 207 3.84 -6.03 -20.42
CA ILE A 207 4.61 -4.79 -20.57
C ILE A 207 6.06 -4.97 -20.12
N LEU A 208 6.29 -5.82 -19.11
CA LEU A 208 7.59 -6.03 -18.48
C LEU A 208 8.33 -7.23 -19.09
N PRO A 209 9.67 -7.16 -19.26
CA PRO A 209 10.44 -8.35 -19.62
C PRO A 209 10.31 -9.45 -18.54
N PRO A 210 10.25 -10.73 -18.93
CA PRO A 210 10.21 -11.86 -17.99
C PRO A 210 11.29 -11.77 -16.92
N GLY A 211 10.89 -11.91 -15.65
CA GLY A 211 11.80 -11.88 -14.49
C GLY A 211 12.13 -10.49 -13.95
N VAL A 212 11.76 -9.40 -14.63
CA VAL A 212 11.97 -8.04 -14.09
C VAL A 212 11.10 -7.77 -12.87
N LEU A 213 9.87 -8.28 -12.86
CA LEU A 213 8.98 -8.28 -11.70
C LEU A 213 8.63 -9.72 -11.35
N ASN A 214 8.83 -10.09 -10.09
CA ASN A 214 8.42 -11.36 -9.52
C ASN A 214 7.63 -11.07 -8.24
N ILE A 215 6.51 -11.76 -8.04
CA ILE A 215 5.62 -11.58 -6.90
C ILE A 215 5.46 -12.92 -6.21
N VAL A 216 5.88 -12.99 -4.94
CA VAL A 216 5.80 -14.19 -4.10
C VAL A 216 4.91 -13.90 -2.90
N ASN A 217 3.85 -14.68 -2.76
CA ASN A 217 2.84 -14.51 -1.71
C ASN A 217 3.09 -15.47 -0.55
N GLY A 218 2.82 -15.04 0.68
CA GLY A 218 2.93 -15.90 1.86
C GLY A 218 3.07 -15.09 3.14
N TYR A 219 3.23 -15.77 4.27
CA TYR A 219 3.34 -15.12 5.57
C TYR A 219 4.72 -14.47 5.77
N GLY A 220 4.77 -13.44 6.61
CA GLY A 220 6.00 -12.67 6.87
C GLY A 220 7.19 -13.52 7.31
N VAL A 221 6.98 -14.50 8.19
CA VAL A 221 8.05 -15.40 8.66
C VAL A 221 8.52 -16.37 7.57
N GLU A 222 7.61 -16.81 6.71
CA GLU A 222 7.86 -17.86 5.69
C GLU A 222 8.50 -17.32 4.42
N VAL A 223 8.20 -16.07 4.05
CA VAL A 223 8.64 -15.45 2.79
C VAL A 223 9.40 -14.14 3.04
N GLY A 224 8.94 -13.32 3.98
CA GLY A 224 9.55 -12.03 4.28
C GLY A 224 10.94 -12.12 4.90
N ARG A 225 11.14 -13.02 5.88
CA ARG A 225 12.46 -13.26 6.47
C ARG A 225 13.45 -13.85 5.45
N PRO A 226 13.15 -14.97 4.75
CA PRO A 226 14.06 -15.49 3.74
C PRO A 226 14.44 -14.49 2.67
N LEU A 227 13.53 -13.62 2.25
CA LEU A 227 13.84 -12.52 1.31
C LEU A 227 14.82 -11.51 1.93
N ALA A 228 14.61 -11.10 3.18
CA ALA A 228 15.43 -10.10 3.85
C ALA A 228 16.82 -10.60 4.29
N THR A 229 16.99 -11.91 4.50
CA THR A 229 18.29 -12.54 4.83
C THR A 229 18.99 -13.11 3.59
N ASN A 230 18.45 -12.96 2.38
CA ASN A 230 19.05 -13.62 1.22
C ASN A 230 20.29 -12.86 0.69
N PRO A 231 21.47 -13.50 0.60
CA PRO A 231 22.69 -12.84 0.10
C PRO A 231 22.60 -12.42 -1.37
N ARG A 232 21.63 -12.93 -2.13
CA ARG A 232 21.39 -12.58 -3.54
C ARG A 232 20.55 -11.31 -3.71
N ILE A 233 20.05 -10.72 -2.63
CA ILE A 233 19.34 -9.44 -2.63
C ILE A 233 20.32 -8.29 -2.39
N ALA A 234 20.30 -7.29 -3.28
CA ALA A 234 21.15 -6.12 -3.20
C ALA A 234 20.57 -5.00 -2.32
N LYS A 235 19.25 -5.01 -2.07
CA LYS A 235 18.55 -4.01 -1.24
C LYS A 235 17.18 -4.53 -0.80
N ILE A 236 16.78 -4.17 0.41
CA ILE A 236 15.41 -4.35 0.90
C ILE A 236 14.71 -3.00 1.05
N ALA A 237 13.46 -2.93 0.58
CA ALA A 237 12.55 -1.83 0.86
C ALA A 237 11.31 -2.37 1.57
N PHE A 238 11.11 -1.99 2.82
CA PHE A 238 10.00 -2.45 3.64
C PHE A 238 9.08 -1.29 4.01
N THR A 239 7.77 -1.54 3.98
CA THR A 239 6.77 -0.65 4.57
C THR A 239 5.85 -1.47 5.46
N GLY A 240 5.61 -1.02 6.69
CA GLY A 240 4.76 -1.74 7.64
C GLY A 240 4.94 -1.30 9.09
N SER A 241 4.73 -2.20 10.05
CA SER A 241 4.84 -1.86 11.47
C SER A 241 6.29 -1.65 11.92
N THR A 242 6.50 -0.82 12.93
CA THR A 242 7.83 -0.55 13.50
C THR A 242 8.50 -1.83 14.02
N ALA A 243 7.74 -2.70 14.69
CA ALA A 243 8.25 -3.97 15.21
C ALA A 243 8.77 -4.88 14.09
N VAL A 244 8.03 -5.00 12.98
CA VAL A 244 8.48 -5.79 11.82
C VAL A 244 9.64 -5.10 11.10
N GLY A 245 9.63 -3.77 10.98
CA GLY A 245 10.74 -3.01 10.41
C GLY A 245 12.06 -3.23 11.15
N GLN A 246 12.03 -3.30 12.48
CA GLN A 246 13.20 -3.65 13.30
C GLN A 246 13.71 -5.07 12.99
N LEU A 247 12.80 -6.04 12.84
CA LEU A 247 13.17 -7.41 12.45
C LEU A 247 13.79 -7.44 11.05
N ILE A 248 13.21 -6.74 10.07
CA ILE A 248 13.77 -6.64 8.72
C ILE A 248 15.17 -6.05 8.74
N MET A 249 15.41 -5.00 9.53
CA MET A 249 16.73 -4.42 9.68
C MET A 249 17.73 -5.43 10.28
N GLN A 250 17.32 -6.17 11.32
CA GLN A 250 18.14 -7.23 11.91
C GLN A 250 18.48 -8.32 10.90
N TYR A 251 17.50 -8.82 10.15
CA TYR A 251 17.69 -9.82 9.10
C TYR A 251 18.66 -9.34 8.01
N ALA A 252 18.51 -8.11 7.56
CA ALA A 252 19.37 -7.52 6.54
C ALA A 252 20.83 -7.38 6.99
N THR A 253 21.10 -7.24 8.29
CA THR A 253 22.47 -7.15 8.82
C THR A 253 23.29 -8.43 8.62
N GLU A 254 22.65 -9.59 8.47
CA GLU A 254 23.34 -10.87 8.21
C GLU A 254 24.22 -10.80 6.94
N ASN A 255 23.82 -9.99 5.95
CA ASN A 255 24.55 -9.80 4.69
C ASN A 255 24.83 -8.33 4.37
N ILE A 256 24.70 -7.42 5.36
CA ILE A 256 24.92 -5.97 5.19
C ILE A 256 24.06 -5.41 4.03
N ILE A 257 22.82 -5.88 3.93
CA ILE A 257 21.91 -5.45 2.86
C ILE A 257 21.37 -4.05 3.23
N PRO A 258 21.51 -3.04 2.35
CA PRO A 258 20.92 -1.73 2.58
C PRO A 258 19.40 -1.81 2.70
N VAL A 259 18.84 -1.14 3.71
CA VAL A 259 17.39 -1.10 3.98
C VAL A 259 16.81 0.30 3.82
N THR A 260 15.60 0.40 3.29
CA THR A 260 14.73 1.57 3.45
C THR A 260 13.47 1.13 4.17
N LEU A 261 13.11 1.83 5.25
CA LEU A 261 11.99 1.49 6.11
C LEU A 261 11.00 2.66 6.15
N GLU A 262 9.76 2.40 5.77
CA GLU A 262 8.62 3.31 5.97
C GLU A 262 7.70 2.70 7.02
N LEU A 263 7.56 3.36 8.18
CA LEU A 263 6.95 2.78 9.38
C LEU A 263 5.73 3.57 9.86
N GLY A 264 5.09 3.10 10.93
CA GLY A 264 3.93 3.77 11.52
C GLY A 264 4.28 5.07 12.24
N GLY A 265 3.30 5.97 12.35
CA GLY A 265 3.41 7.23 13.07
C GLY A 265 2.23 7.47 14.03
N LYS A 266 2.35 8.54 14.82
CA LYS A 266 1.27 9.07 15.67
C LYS A 266 1.16 10.59 15.48
N SER A 267 0.87 10.98 14.24
CA SER A 267 0.97 12.36 13.77
C SER A 267 0.01 13.30 14.51
N PRO A 268 0.48 14.46 15.01
CA PRO A 268 -0.39 15.49 15.55
C PRO A 268 -0.93 16.41 14.44
N ASN A 269 -2.18 16.83 14.56
CA ASN A 269 -2.73 17.98 13.86
C ASN A 269 -2.96 19.11 14.88
N LEU A 270 -2.55 20.33 14.56
CA LEU A 270 -2.53 21.47 15.49
C LEU A 270 -3.56 22.51 15.06
N PHE A 271 -4.41 22.93 16.00
CA PHE A 271 -5.51 23.87 15.78
C PHE A 271 -5.34 25.09 16.69
N PHE A 272 -5.00 26.23 16.11
CA PHE A 272 -4.83 27.51 16.81
C PHE A 272 -6.12 28.34 16.77
N ALA A 273 -6.22 29.33 17.66
CA ALA A 273 -7.46 30.09 17.85
C ALA A 273 -7.91 30.90 16.62
N ASP A 274 -6.97 31.31 15.77
CA ASP A 274 -7.22 32.11 14.56
C ASP A 274 -8.11 31.40 13.55
N ILE A 275 -8.19 30.07 13.56
CA ILE A 275 -9.12 29.30 12.71
C ILE A 275 -10.59 29.55 13.05
N MET A 276 -10.88 30.06 14.26
CA MET A 276 -12.23 30.34 14.76
C MET A 276 -12.58 31.83 14.70
N ASP A 277 -11.68 32.70 14.19
CA ASP A 277 -11.92 34.15 14.13
C ASP A 277 -13.09 34.52 13.21
N GLN A 278 -13.37 33.69 12.20
CA GLN A 278 -14.47 33.87 11.24
C GLN A 278 -15.18 32.54 10.98
N GLU A 279 -16.50 32.60 10.80
CA GLU A 279 -17.30 31.46 10.35
C GLU A 279 -17.31 31.41 8.81
N ASP A 280 -16.21 30.96 8.23
CA ASP A 280 -15.99 30.92 6.79
C ASP A 280 -15.57 29.53 6.29
N ASP A 281 -15.24 29.44 4.99
CA ASP A 281 -14.77 28.21 4.36
C ASP A 281 -13.45 27.70 4.98
N TYR A 282 -12.64 28.57 5.60
CA TYR A 282 -11.39 28.16 6.24
C TYR A 282 -11.66 27.34 7.50
N LEU A 283 -12.64 27.73 8.32
CA LEU A 283 -13.08 26.94 9.46
C LEU A 283 -13.63 25.56 9.02
N ASP A 284 -14.44 25.48 7.96
CA ASP A 284 -14.93 24.19 7.45
C ASP A 284 -13.78 23.28 7.01
N LYS A 285 -12.74 23.85 6.37
CA LYS A 285 -11.53 23.11 5.99
C LYS A 285 -10.69 22.66 7.18
N ALA A 286 -10.61 23.46 8.25
CA ALA A 286 -9.96 23.02 9.49
C ALA A 286 -10.71 21.84 10.13
N LEU A 287 -12.05 21.89 10.16
CA LEU A 287 -12.88 20.77 10.63
C LEU A 287 -12.77 19.55 9.70
N GLU A 288 -12.65 19.74 8.38
CA GLU A 288 -12.31 18.67 7.43
C GLU A 288 -10.96 18.03 7.80
N GLY A 289 -9.93 18.84 8.03
CA GLY A 289 -8.61 18.39 8.46
C GLY A 289 -8.63 17.63 9.79
N PHE A 290 -9.52 17.98 10.72
CA PHE A 290 -9.75 17.18 11.93
C PHE A 290 -10.32 15.80 11.58
N ALA A 291 -11.37 15.75 10.75
CA ALA A 291 -12.02 14.49 10.38
C ALA A 291 -11.18 13.57 9.46
N MET A 292 -10.01 14.01 8.98
CA MET A 292 -9.14 13.21 8.10
C MET A 292 -8.59 11.93 8.75
N PHE A 293 -8.70 11.75 10.07
CA PHE A 293 -8.43 10.45 10.69
C PHE A 293 -9.37 9.34 10.16
N ALA A 294 -10.51 9.70 9.59
CA ALA A 294 -11.49 8.78 9.03
C ALA A 294 -11.09 8.21 7.66
N LEU A 295 -10.18 8.89 6.94
CA LEU A 295 -9.68 8.43 5.65
C LEU A 295 -9.06 7.05 5.80
N ASN A 296 -9.35 6.12 4.88
CA ASN A 296 -8.88 4.74 4.95
C ASN A 296 -9.13 4.09 6.32
N GLN A 297 -10.23 4.46 6.98
CA GLN A 297 -10.66 3.91 8.27
C GLN A 297 -9.65 4.16 9.41
N GLY A 298 -8.75 5.13 9.24
CA GLY A 298 -7.65 5.41 10.15
C GLY A 298 -6.43 4.52 9.96
N GLU A 299 -6.45 3.57 9.03
CA GLU A 299 -5.37 2.65 8.70
C GLU A 299 -4.31 3.33 7.81
N ILE A 300 -3.75 4.46 8.27
CA ILE A 300 -2.75 5.26 7.55
C ILE A 300 -1.55 5.51 8.47
N CYS A 301 -0.33 5.26 7.99
CA CYS A 301 0.89 5.50 8.77
C CYS A 301 1.06 6.98 9.17
N THR A 302 0.59 7.90 8.32
CA THR A 302 0.59 9.35 8.52
C THR A 302 -0.74 9.89 9.07
N CYS A 303 -1.66 9.01 9.51
CA CYS A 303 -2.97 9.40 10.04
C CYS A 303 -2.84 10.51 11.10
N PRO A 304 -3.61 11.62 11.02
CA PRO A 304 -3.65 12.68 12.02
C PRO A 304 -4.38 12.20 13.29
N SER A 305 -3.76 11.24 13.97
CA SER A 305 -4.37 10.47 15.06
C SER A 305 -4.31 11.15 16.43
N ARG A 306 -3.83 12.39 16.48
CA ARG A 306 -3.89 13.27 17.65
C ARG A 306 -4.28 14.67 17.18
N ALA A 307 -5.33 15.24 17.75
CA ALA A 307 -5.65 16.66 17.60
C ALA A 307 -5.16 17.43 18.82
N LEU A 308 -4.36 18.47 18.61
CA LEU A 308 -3.90 19.39 19.65
C LEU A 308 -4.59 20.73 19.39
N VAL A 309 -5.52 21.09 20.26
CA VAL A 309 -6.37 22.28 20.10
C VAL A 309 -5.98 23.33 21.14
N GLN A 310 -5.82 24.57 20.72
CA GLN A 310 -5.53 25.68 21.62
C GLN A 310 -6.65 25.87 22.64
N GLU A 311 -6.27 26.01 23.91
CA GLU A 311 -7.18 26.04 25.06
C GLU A 311 -8.35 27.03 24.90
N SER A 312 -8.09 28.21 24.34
CA SER A 312 -9.11 29.26 24.16
C SER A 312 -10.26 28.91 23.20
N ILE A 313 -10.10 27.89 22.36
CA ILE A 313 -11.14 27.45 21.40
C ILE A 313 -11.56 25.98 21.62
N ALA A 314 -11.01 25.30 22.63
CA ALA A 314 -11.09 23.85 22.74
C ALA A 314 -12.53 23.31 22.74
N ASP A 315 -13.39 23.83 23.63
CA ASP A 315 -14.76 23.35 23.79
C ASP A 315 -15.61 23.60 22.54
N GLU A 316 -15.53 24.80 21.97
CA GLU A 316 -16.32 25.18 20.79
C GLU A 316 -15.87 24.41 19.54
N PHE A 317 -14.56 24.32 19.32
CA PHE A 317 -14.01 23.57 18.20
C PHE A 317 -14.38 22.09 18.29
N LEU A 318 -14.26 21.49 19.49
CA LEU A 318 -14.56 20.08 19.70
C LEU A 318 -16.04 19.77 19.47
N ALA A 319 -16.96 20.65 19.87
CA ALA A 319 -18.38 20.48 19.59
C ALA A 319 -18.67 20.43 18.08
N ARG A 320 -18.12 21.37 17.30
CA ARG A 320 -18.26 21.39 15.83
C ARG A 320 -17.56 20.20 15.16
N ALA A 321 -16.41 19.79 15.68
CA ALA A 321 -15.65 18.65 15.19
C ALA A 321 -16.40 17.33 15.39
N VAL A 322 -17.00 17.12 16.56
CA VAL A 322 -17.85 15.94 16.85
C VAL A 322 -19.06 15.90 15.94
N GLU A 323 -19.75 17.03 15.70
CA GLU A 323 -20.86 17.10 14.74
C GLU A 323 -20.42 16.69 13.32
N ARG A 324 -19.21 17.08 12.90
CA ARG A 324 -18.67 16.65 11.61
C ARG A 324 -18.39 15.15 11.58
N VAL A 325 -17.80 14.58 12.64
CA VAL A 325 -17.55 13.13 12.73
C VAL A 325 -18.86 12.34 12.66
N GLN A 326 -19.93 12.83 13.31
CA GLN A 326 -21.26 12.21 13.26
C GLN A 326 -21.91 12.24 11.86
N ARG A 327 -21.48 13.16 10.98
CA ARG A 327 -21.95 13.22 9.58
C ARG A 327 -21.25 12.22 8.65
N ILE A 328 -20.22 11.51 9.13
CA ILE A 328 -19.52 10.51 8.33
C ILE A 328 -20.47 9.36 7.98
N LYS A 329 -20.69 9.16 6.69
CA LYS A 329 -21.55 8.08 6.18
C LYS A 329 -20.81 6.75 6.23
N THR A 330 -21.36 5.80 6.97
CA THR A 330 -20.95 4.39 6.90
C THR A 330 -21.85 3.65 5.91
N GLY A 331 -21.37 2.53 5.38
CA GLY A 331 -22.14 1.72 4.45
C GLY A 331 -21.28 0.67 3.77
N HIS A 332 -21.83 0.09 2.71
CA HIS A 332 -21.11 -0.85 1.88
C HIS A 332 -19.92 -0.15 1.19
N PRO A 333 -18.68 -0.68 1.26
CA PRO A 333 -17.50 -0.07 0.66
C PRO A 333 -17.59 0.22 -0.85
N LEU A 334 -18.38 -0.55 -1.62
CA LEU A 334 -18.62 -0.32 -3.05
C LEU A 334 -19.72 0.70 -3.36
N ASP A 335 -20.34 1.31 -2.35
CA ASP A 335 -21.20 2.48 -2.54
C ASP A 335 -20.37 3.76 -2.54
N THR A 336 -20.54 4.59 -3.56
CA THR A 336 -19.83 5.87 -3.71
C THR A 336 -20.10 6.86 -2.58
N ASP A 337 -21.20 6.68 -1.85
CA ASP A 337 -21.59 7.56 -0.74
C ASP A 337 -20.96 7.14 0.60
N THR A 338 -20.39 5.93 0.68
CA THR A 338 -19.70 5.43 1.88
C THR A 338 -18.40 6.21 2.09
N MET A 339 -18.20 6.73 3.29
CA MET A 339 -17.00 7.47 3.70
C MET A 339 -16.06 6.65 4.60
N ILE A 340 -16.58 5.64 5.31
CA ILE A 340 -15.78 4.69 6.09
C ILE A 340 -16.20 3.26 5.76
N GLY A 341 -15.24 2.45 5.33
CA GLY A 341 -15.40 1.04 4.95
C GLY A 341 -15.13 0.06 6.10
N ALA A 342 -14.68 -1.13 5.73
CA ALA A 342 -14.28 -2.20 6.65
C ALA A 342 -12.79 -2.07 7.04
N GLN A 343 -12.44 -2.55 8.23
CA GLN A 343 -11.06 -2.77 8.66
C GLN A 343 -10.47 -3.94 7.87
N ALA A 344 -9.17 -3.91 7.58
CA ALA A 344 -8.55 -4.88 6.65
C ALA A 344 -8.64 -6.35 7.11
N SER A 345 -8.81 -6.62 8.41
CA SER A 345 -8.97 -7.98 8.93
C SER A 345 -9.63 -8.00 10.31
N GLN A 346 -10.08 -9.19 10.74
CA GLN A 346 -10.54 -9.43 12.11
C GLN A 346 -9.46 -9.07 13.14
N GLU A 347 -8.19 -9.41 12.88
CA GLU A 347 -7.08 -9.08 13.77
C GLU A 347 -6.93 -7.56 13.96
N GLN A 348 -7.07 -6.76 12.88
CA GLN A 348 -7.04 -5.31 12.99
C GLN A 348 -8.25 -4.78 13.76
N GLN A 349 -9.45 -5.32 13.50
CA GLN A 349 -10.66 -4.93 14.22
C GLN A 349 -10.50 -5.16 15.73
N ASP A 350 -10.05 -6.35 16.13
CA ASP A 350 -9.83 -6.73 17.52
C ASP A 350 -8.79 -5.83 18.20
N LYS A 351 -7.69 -5.54 17.49
CA LYS A 351 -6.65 -4.65 17.97
C LYS A 351 -7.16 -3.23 18.22
N ILE A 352 -7.93 -2.67 17.29
CA ILE A 352 -8.49 -1.31 17.42
C ILE A 352 -9.48 -1.26 18.59
N LEU A 353 -10.40 -2.22 18.69
CA LEU A 353 -11.35 -2.31 19.79
C LEU A 353 -10.64 -2.48 21.14
N GLY A 354 -9.52 -3.24 21.18
CA GLY A 354 -8.65 -3.33 22.34
C GLY A 354 -8.07 -1.98 22.77
N CYS A 355 -7.53 -1.20 21.82
CA CYS A 355 -7.03 0.15 22.11
C CYS A 355 -8.13 1.08 22.64
N ILE A 356 -9.36 0.99 22.11
CA ILE A 356 -10.50 1.79 22.57
C ILE A 356 -10.87 1.40 24.02
N ALA A 357 -10.88 0.11 24.33
CA ALA A 357 -11.13 -0.38 25.67
C ALA A 357 -10.06 0.12 26.66
N THR A 358 -8.77 0.03 26.32
CA THR A 358 -7.68 0.58 27.13
C THR A 358 -7.85 2.08 27.37
N GLY A 359 -8.19 2.86 26.33
CA GLY A 359 -8.43 4.31 26.49
C GLY A 359 -9.55 4.61 27.51
N ARG A 360 -10.62 3.81 27.49
CA ARG A 360 -11.72 3.94 28.47
C ARG A 360 -11.27 3.58 29.89
N GLU A 361 -10.49 2.52 30.05
CA GLU A 361 -9.94 2.09 31.35
C GLU A 361 -8.97 3.13 31.93
N GLU A 362 -8.21 3.81 31.08
CA GLU A 362 -7.29 4.89 31.46
C GLU A 362 -7.99 6.25 31.71
N GLY A 363 -9.31 6.32 31.51
CA GLY A 363 -10.13 7.50 31.83
C GLY A 363 -10.35 8.47 30.67
N ALA A 364 -10.04 8.10 29.43
CA ALA A 364 -10.41 8.90 28.26
C ALA A 364 -11.93 8.95 28.07
N GLN A 365 -12.45 10.10 27.68
CA GLN A 365 -13.86 10.28 27.34
C GLN A 365 -14.07 9.96 25.85
N ILE A 366 -15.10 9.17 25.56
CA ILE A 366 -15.53 8.88 24.19
C ILE A 366 -16.72 9.79 23.89
N LEU A 367 -16.58 10.68 22.92
CA LEU A 367 -17.60 11.64 22.54
C LEU A 367 -18.54 11.08 21.47
N THR A 368 -18.04 10.18 20.61
CA THR A 368 -18.87 9.46 19.65
C THR A 368 -18.24 8.13 19.21
N GLY A 369 -19.06 7.11 18.94
CA GLY A 369 -18.67 5.85 18.31
C GLY A 369 -17.71 4.96 19.12
N GLY A 370 -16.81 4.26 18.40
CA GLY A 370 -15.85 3.33 19.01
C GLY A 370 -16.36 1.91 19.26
N GLU A 371 -17.58 1.57 18.83
CA GLU A 371 -18.08 0.20 18.87
C GLU A 371 -17.95 -0.51 17.52
N ALA A 372 -17.87 -1.84 17.56
CA ALA A 372 -18.05 -2.67 16.38
C ALA A 372 -19.45 -2.42 15.78
N ARG A 373 -19.54 -2.46 14.45
CA ARG A 373 -20.82 -2.44 13.73
C ARG A 373 -20.91 -3.61 12.78
N GLN A 374 -22.13 -3.98 12.42
CA GLN A 374 -22.41 -4.94 11.37
C GLN A 374 -23.02 -4.19 10.18
N GLU A 375 -22.41 -4.32 9.01
CA GLU A 375 -22.80 -3.57 7.81
C GLU A 375 -23.12 -4.52 6.66
N VAL A 376 -22.17 -5.38 6.30
CA VAL A 376 -22.31 -6.38 5.24
C VAL A 376 -21.80 -7.73 5.75
N GLY A 377 -22.66 -8.76 5.72
CA GLY A 377 -22.29 -10.13 6.09
C GLY A 377 -21.62 -10.24 7.46
N GLN A 378 -20.43 -10.85 7.46
CA GLN A 378 -19.53 -10.97 8.61
C GLN A 378 -18.28 -10.09 8.45
N GLY A 379 -18.38 -9.01 7.68
CA GLY A 379 -17.26 -8.08 7.48
C GLY A 379 -16.90 -7.30 8.75
N PHE A 380 -15.74 -6.66 8.72
CA PHE A 380 -15.09 -6.10 9.91
C PHE A 380 -15.29 -4.59 10.00
N TYR A 381 -16.26 -4.09 10.76
CA TYR A 381 -16.58 -2.65 10.78
C TYR A 381 -16.53 -2.05 12.19
N ILE A 382 -16.07 -0.81 12.29
CA ILE A 382 -15.98 -0.04 13.56
C ILE A 382 -16.56 1.35 13.34
N ARG A 383 -17.48 1.80 14.21
CA ARG A 383 -18.05 3.15 14.14
C ARG A 383 -16.96 4.23 14.27
N PRO A 384 -17.01 5.32 13.48
CA PRO A 384 -16.05 6.42 13.59
C PRO A 384 -16.00 6.96 15.02
N LEU A 385 -14.79 7.12 15.57
CA LEU A 385 -14.56 7.48 16.97
C LEU A 385 -13.98 8.91 17.08
N SER A 386 -14.51 9.71 18.02
CA SER A 386 -13.88 10.95 18.49
C SER A 386 -14.04 11.13 19.99
#